data_AF-X0SGR1-F1
#
_entry.id   AF-X0SGR1-F1
#
_cell.length_a   1.000
_cell.length_b   1.000
_cell.length_c   1.000
_cell.angle_alpha   90.00
_cell.angle_beta   90.00
_cell.angle_gamma   90.00
#
_symmetry.space_group_name_H-M   'P 1'
#
loop_
_entity.id
_entity.type
_entity.pdbx_description
1 polymer ?
#
loop_
_entity_poly.entity_id
_entity_poly.type
_entity_poly.pdbx_seq_one_letter_code
_entity_poly.pdbx_strand_id
1 'polypeptide(L)' 'MKIGMMCLWNAANGPSIHAELVGRAWVKLGHQVRVFSAKKHPDARPTFQKDEDFVI' A
#
# COMPACT_ATOMS: atom_id res chain seq x y z
N MET A 1 -0.29 -15.95 5.81
CA MET A 1 0.85 -16.07 4.84
C MET A 1 1.76 -14.86 4.98
N LYS A 2 3.00 -14.93 4.47
CA LYS A 2 3.87 -13.76 4.30
C LYS A 2 3.71 -13.23 2.88
N ILE A 3 3.34 -11.96 2.72
CA ILE A 3 3.00 -11.37 1.44
C ILE A 3 3.79 -10.06 1.27
N GLY A 4 4.56 -9.97 0.19
CA GLY A 4 5.19 -8.72 -0.23
C GLY A 4 4.39 -8.09 -1.37
N MET A 5 4.11 -6.80 -1.29
CA MET A 5 3.42 -6.04 -2.33
C MET A 5 4.24 -4.80 -2.68
N MET A 6 4.44 -4.53 -3.97
CA MET A 6 5.07 -3.30 -4.43
C MET A 6 4.06 -2.46 -5.19
N CYS A 7 3.77 -1.27 -4.67
CA CYS A 7 2.82 -0.34 -5.28
C CYS A 7 3.05 1.07 -4.73
N LEU A 8 2.53 2.08 -5.43
CA LEU A 8 2.45 3.43 -4.90
C LEU A 8 1.34 3.45 -3.85
N TRP A 9 1.66 3.20 -2.58
CA TRP A 9 0.69 3.16 -1.49
C TRP A 9 0.20 4.57 -1.13
N ASN A 10 -1.06 4.70 -0.68
CA ASN A 10 -1.67 5.96 -0.27
C ASN A 10 -1.60 7.06 -1.35
N ALA A 11 -1.65 6.67 -2.63
CA ALA A 11 -1.63 7.58 -3.77
C ALA A 11 -2.96 7.57 -4.54
N ALA A 12 -3.43 8.73 -4.99
CA ALA A 12 -4.62 8.86 -5.81
C ALA A 12 -4.34 8.42 -7.26
N ASN A 13 -4.13 7.12 -7.46
CA ASN A 13 -4.03 6.47 -8.76
C ASN A 13 -4.74 5.10 -8.72
N GLY A 14 -5.14 4.61 -9.90
CA GLY A 14 -5.88 3.36 -10.04
C GLY A 14 -5.20 2.17 -9.35
N PRO A 15 -3.91 1.88 -9.65
CA PRO A 15 -3.19 0.77 -9.04
C PRO A 15 -3.12 0.83 -7.50
N SER A 16 -2.89 2.02 -6.92
CA SER A 16 -2.87 2.25 -5.47
C SER A 16 -4.18 1.84 -4.83
N ILE A 17 -5.31 2.34 -5.34
CA ILE A 17 -6.61 2.09 -4.71
C ILE A 17 -6.94 0.59 -4.69
N HIS A 18 -6.65 -0.13 -5.77
CA HIS A 18 -6.88 -1.57 -5.81
C HIS A 18 -5.94 -2.31 -4.86
N ALA A 19 -4.66 -1.93 -4.84
CA ALA A 19 -3.65 -2.51 -3.95
C ALA A 19 -4.00 -2.28 -2.47
N GLU A 20 -4.46 -1.08 -2.11
CA GLU A 20 -4.86 -0.72 -0.74
C GLU A 20 -6.03 -1.56 -0.23
N LEU A 21 -7.09 -1.70 -1.04
CA LEU A 21 -8.25 -2.51 -0.66
C LEU A 21 -7.87 -3.97 -0.40
N VAL A 22 -7.04 -4.54 -1.27
CA VAL A 22 -6.58 -5.93 -1.16
C VAL A 22 -5.61 -6.10 0.02
N GLY A 23 -4.61 -5.22 0.15
CA GLY A 23 -3.61 -5.28 1.21
C GLY A 23 -4.24 -5.16 2.60
N ARG A 24 -5.17 -4.21 2.79
CA ARG A 24 -5.91 -4.05 4.04
C ARG A 24 -6.78 -5.28 4.35
N ALA A 25 -7.40 -5.88 3.34
CA ALA A 25 -8.18 -7.11 3.54
C ALA A 25 -7.28 -8.28 3.98
N TRP A 26 -6.10 -8.44 3.39
CA TRP A 26 -5.14 -9.47 3.82
C TRP A 26 -4.67 -9.28 5.26
N VAL A 27 -4.42 -8.03 5.68
CA VAL A 27 -4.11 -7.72 7.09
C VAL A 27 -5.26 -8.13 8.01
N LYS A 28 -6.51 -7.78 7.65
CA LYS A 28 -7.72 -8.16 8.41
C LYS A 28 -7.90 -9.69 8.52
N LEU A 29 -7.46 -10.43 7.51
CA LEU A 29 -7.47 -11.90 7.50
C LEU A 29 -6.28 -12.53 8.25
N GLY A 30 -5.46 -11.73 8.93
CA GLY A 30 -4.33 -12.21 9.74
C GLY A 30 -3.08 -12.58 8.92
N HIS A 31 -2.96 -12.09 7.68
CA HIS A 31 -1.73 -12.28 6.91
C HIS A 31 -0.67 -11.23 7.28
N GLN A 32 0.60 -11.63 7.22
CA GLN A 32 1.74 -10.72 7.37
C GLN A 32 2.02 -10.07 6.04
N VAL A 33 1.56 -8.83 5.86
CA VAL A 33 1.76 -8.04 4.65
C VAL A 33 2.95 -7.09 4.87
N ARG A 34 3.78 -6.89 3.84
CA ARG A 34 4.74 -5.79 3.76
C ARG A 34 4.54 -5.08 2.42
N VAL A 35 4.27 -3.79 2.47
CA VAL A 35 4.13 -2.94 1.27
C VAL A 35 5.44 -2.19 1.07
N PHE A 36 6.01 -2.30 -0.13
CA PHE A 36 7.18 -1.55 -0.56
C PHE A 36 6.70 -0.41 -1.46
N SER A 37 6.71 0.80 -0.93
CA SER A 37 6.23 2.00 -1.62
C SER A 37 7.37 2.92 -2.03
N ALA A 38 7.14 3.75 -3.04
CA ALA A 38 8.12 4.74 -3.46
C ALA A 38 8.07 5.96 -2.53
N LYS A 39 9.21 6.36 -1.96
CA LYS A 39 9.33 7.63 -1.22
C LYS A 39 9.02 8.86 -2.09
N LYS A 40 9.28 8.75 -3.39
CA LYS A 40 8.99 9.80 -4.39
C LYS A 40 8.73 9.12 -5.74
N HIS A 41 7.66 9.53 -6.42
CA HIS A 41 7.32 9.04 -7.76
C HIS A 41 6.68 10.18 -8.57
N PRO A 42 6.98 10.33 -9.88
CA PRO A 42 6.41 11.42 -10.70
C PRO A 42 4.87 11.40 -10.74
N ASP A 43 4.28 10.20 -10.77
CA ASP A 43 2.81 10.03 -10.76
C ASP A 43 2.19 9.96 -9.35
N ALA A 44 2.97 10.17 -8.28
CA ALA A 44 2.42 10.18 -6.94
C ALA A 44 1.51 11.39 -6.74
N ARG A 45 0.24 11.14 -6.53
CA ARG A 45 -0.74 12.12 -6.05
C ARG A 45 -1.06 11.78 -4.60
N PRO A 46 -0.35 12.36 -3.61
CA PRO A 46 -0.49 11.93 -2.22
C PRO A 46 -1.92 12.15 -1.73
N THR A 47 -2.47 11.15 -1.05
CA THR A 47 -3.79 11.27 -0.39
C THR A 47 -3.70 11.95 0.98
N PHE A 48 -2.48 12.28 1.44
CA PHE A 48 -2.17 12.80 2.78
C PHE A 48 -2.57 11.88 3.94
N GLN A 49 -2.86 10.61 3.64
CA GLN A 49 -3.02 9.58 4.66
C GLN A 49 -1.67 9.24 5.29
N LYS A 50 -1.70 8.77 6.54
CA LYS A 50 -0.52 8.21 7.19
C LYS A 50 -0.35 6.77 6.75
N ASP A 51 0.88 6.41 6.42
CA ASP A 51 1.25 5.02 6.16
C ASP A 51 1.06 4.16 7.40
N GLU A 52 0.54 2.95 7.21
CA GLU A 52 0.49 1.93 8.24
C GLU A 52 1.87 1.33 8.51
N ASP A 53 2.06 0.73 9.68
CA ASP A 53 3.34 0.14 10.12
C ASP A 53 3.91 -0.96 9.20
N PHE A 54 3.07 -1.50 8.32
CA PHE A 54 3.46 -2.52 7.34
C PHE A 54 3.94 -1.95 6.00
N VAL A 55 3.95 -0.63 5.83
CA VAL A 55 4.43 0.08 4.63
C VAL A 55 5.85 0.57 4.87
N ILE A 56 6.74 0.37 3.89
CA ILE A 56 8.16 0.77 3.93
C ILE A 56 8.62 1.42 2.63
#